data_AF-A0A821M8G7-F1
#
_entry.id   AF-A0A821M8G7-F1
#
_cell.length_a   1.000
_cell.length_b   1.000
_cell.length_c   1.000
_cell.angle_alpha   90.00
_cell.angle_beta   90.00
_cell.angle_gamma   90.00
#
_symmetry.space_group_name_H-M   'P 1'
#
loop_
_entity.id
_entity.type
_entity.pdbx_description
1 polymer ?
#
loop_
_entity_poly.entity_id
_entity_poly.type
_entity_poly.pdbx_seq_one_letter_code
_entity_poly.pdbx_strand_id
1 'polypeptide(L)'
;FSQIESCDDSIELTKEQVKAALTSLFIIHKQTRTIESRKRRRNKSIDQSLANQNKKQKQIYNNIILSNITQTETIVLATSGLNNQQMKQIKKFVLLFNCRLLLLDNKTTFNHTITHLITDEIDHNDSLICTLTKNVVFAIAQHCFILSYRWIIECLQQNTIVNEEQYEIEGDNMFSTKHNGPRRSRLSKRPLLPLNHFIMIKGGSRHFLDFTNSELGDLAWLAGGIYIEQNRFPNTVFPRQCFLLIEDEDVRNKNMFHRCIDKGLKFLRSEWLIRSIVEYRMASIVQYHCDPFDTIDRSE
;
A
#
# COMPACT_ATOMS: atom_id res chain seq x y z
N PHE A 1 34.14 -35.85 -72.60
CA PHE A 1 33.92 -34.51 -72.02
C PHE A 1 32.83 -34.65 -70.97
N SER A 2 33.21 -35.10 -69.76
CA SER A 2 33.65 -34.28 -68.60
C SER A 2 32.44 -33.67 -67.89
N GLN A 3 31.90 -34.39 -66.90
CA GLN A 3 32.16 -34.24 -65.45
C GLN A 3 31.12 -33.30 -64.81
N ILE A 4 30.14 -33.92 -64.16
CA ILE A 4 29.31 -33.30 -63.13
C ILE A 4 30.14 -33.43 -61.84
N GLU A 5 30.75 -32.34 -61.40
CA GLU A 5 31.38 -32.26 -60.07
C GLU A 5 30.28 -32.01 -59.03
N SER A 6 30.08 -32.98 -58.14
CA SER A 6 29.33 -32.80 -56.91
C SER A 6 30.21 -32.06 -55.89
N CYS A 7 29.86 -30.81 -55.56
CA CYS A 7 30.37 -30.17 -54.35
C CYS A 7 29.65 -30.77 -53.13
N ASP A 8 30.24 -31.83 -52.58
CA ASP A 8 29.88 -32.39 -51.28
C ASP A 8 30.93 -31.88 -50.27
N ASP A 9 30.81 -30.61 -49.86
CA ASP A 9 31.65 -30.01 -48.83
C ASP A 9 31.15 -30.46 -47.44
N SER A 10 31.28 -31.76 -47.15
CA SER A 10 31.16 -32.26 -45.79
C SER A 10 32.41 -31.89 -45.02
N ILE A 11 32.32 -30.84 -44.20
CA ILE A 11 33.38 -30.45 -43.25
C ILE A 11 33.53 -31.56 -42.22
N GLU A 12 34.49 -32.48 -42.43
CA GLU A 12 34.89 -33.46 -41.42
C GLU A 12 35.60 -32.74 -40.27
N LEU A 13 34.88 -32.54 -39.17
CA LEU A 13 35.43 -32.04 -37.93
C LEU A 13 36.49 -33.02 -37.39
N THR A 14 37.70 -32.52 -37.18
CA THR A 14 38.78 -33.32 -36.58
C THR A 14 38.40 -33.76 -35.16
N LYS A 15 38.93 -34.92 -34.72
CA LYS A 15 38.71 -35.44 -33.35
C LYS A 15 39.04 -34.41 -32.26
N GLU A 16 40.05 -33.57 -32.50
CA GLU A 16 40.44 -32.44 -31.65
C GLU A 16 39.34 -31.37 -31.57
N GLN A 17 38.75 -30.98 -32.70
CA GLN A 17 37.64 -30.01 -32.75
C GLN A 17 36.38 -30.54 -32.07
N VAL A 18 36.04 -31.82 -32.26
CA VAL A 18 34.91 -32.47 -31.56
C VAL A 18 35.15 -32.50 -30.05
N LYS A 19 36.37 -32.81 -29.60
CA LYS A 19 36.75 -32.82 -28.18
C LYS A 19 36.70 -31.43 -27.56
N ALA A 20 37.15 -30.40 -28.28
CA ALA A 20 37.06 -29.00 -27.84
C ALA A 20 35.60 -28.53 -27.73
N ALA A 21 34.75 -28.88 -28.69
CA ALA A 21 33.32 -28.57 -28.67
C ALA A 21 32.60 -29.23 -27.49
N LEU A 22 32.84 -30.52 -27.24
CA LEU A 22 32.26 -31.25 -26.10
C LEU A 22 32.72 -30.68 -24.75
N THR A 23 34.00 -30.29 -24.64
CA THR A 23 34.54 -29.66 -23.43
C THR A 23 33.86 -28.30 -23.19
N SER A 24 33.66 -27.52 -24.24
CA SER A 24 32.98 -26.22 -24.18
C SER A 24 31.50 -26.38 -23.77
N LEU A 25 30.80 -27.37 -24.36
CA LEU A 25 29.41 -27.69 -24.01
C LEU A 25 29.28 -28.11 -22.54
N PHE A 26 30.24 -28.90 -22.04
CA PHE A 26 30.29 -29.35 -20.65
C PHE A 26 30.52 -28.17 -19.68
N ILE A 27 31.40 -27.23 -20.03
CA ILE A 27 31.62 -26.00 -19.25
C ILE A 27 30.33 -25.17 -19.21
N ILE A 28 29.68 -24.96 -20.35
CA ILE A 28 28.41 -24.22 -20.44
C ILE A 28 27.35 -24.89 -19.57
N HIS A 29 27.18 -26.21 -19.64
CA HIS A 29 26.21 -26.96 -18.84
C HIS A 29 26.48 -26.85 -17.33
N LYS A 30 27.75 -26.92 -16.91
CA LYS A 30 28.16 -26.75 -15.52
C LYS A 30 27.88 -25.33 -15.02
N GLN A 31 28.12 -24.32 -15.85
CA GLN A 31 27.80 -22.93 -15.55
C GLN A 31 26.29 -22.71 -15.44
N THR A 32 25.48 -23.27 -16.34
CA THR A 32 24.00 -23.17 -16.26
C THR A 32 23.45 -23.81 -15.00
N ARG A 33 23.88 -25.03 -14.65
CA ARG A 33 23.50 -25.70 -13.38
C ARG A 33 23.89 -24.86 -12.15
N THR A 34 25.06 -24.24 -12.18
CA THR A 34 25.52 -23.38 -11.08
C THR A 34 24.64 -22.13 -10.95
N ILE A 35 24.29 -21.48 -12.07
CA ILE A 35 23.38 -20.33 -12.11
C ILE A 35 21.99 -20.71 -11.60
N GLU A 36 21.44 -21.86 -12.02
CA GLU A 36 20.14 -22.36 -11.55
C GLU A 36 20.15 -22.67 -10.05
N SER A 37 21.20 -23.31 -9.54
CA SER A 37 21.34 -23.59 -8.11
C SER A 37 21.40 -22.30 -7.27
N ARG A 38 22.11 -21.27 -7.76
CA ARG A 38 22.16 -19.94 -7.13
C ARG A 38 20.80 -19.24 -7.16
N LYS A 39 20.08 -19.30 -8.29
CA LYS A 39 18.70 -18.79 -8.40
C LYS A 39 17.76 -19.47 -7.40
N ARG A 40 17.80 -20.81 -7.29
CA ARG A 40 16.99 -21.57 -6.32
C ARG A 40 17.28 -21.18 -4.87
N ARG A 41 18.56 -21.07 -4.49
CA ARG A 41 18.95 -20.63 -3.14
C ARG A 41 18.48 -19.20 -2.83
N ARG A 42 18.62 -18.28 -3.79
CA ARG A 42 18.13 -16.89 -3.65
C ARG A 42 16.62 -16.83 -3.47
N ASN A 43 15.86 -17.60 -4.26
CA ASN A 43 14.40 -17.66 -4.14
C ASN A 43 13.96 -18.19 -2.77
N LYS A 44 14.57 -19.27 -2.29
CA LYS A 44 14.28 -19.82 -0.95
C LYS A 44 14.53 -18.80 0.17
N SER A 45 15.56 -17.97 0.04
CA SER A 45 15.86 -16.88 0.98
C SER A 45 14.79 -15.77 0.94
N ILE A 46 14.33 -15.39 -0.25
CA ILE A 46 13.25 -14.40 -0.42
C ILE A 46 11.94 -14.92 0.19
N ASP A 47 11.57 -16.16 -0.09
CA ASP A 47 10.35 -16.77 0.44
C ASP A 47 10.37 -16.83 1.98
N GLN A 48 11.53 -17.13 2.57
CA GLN A 48 11.70 -17.13 4.02
C GLN A 48 11.63 -15.71 4.61
N SER A 49 12.16 -14.71 3.91
CA SER A 49 12.05 -13.29 4.29
C SER A 49 10.59 -12.82 4.29
N LEU A 50 9.84 -13.13 3.23
CA LEU A 50 8.41 -12.81 3.14
C LEU A 50 7.60 -13.49 4.24
N ALA A 51 7.86 -14.78 4.51
CA ALA A 51 7.20 -15.49 5.61
C ALA A 51 7.47 -14.83 6.98
N ASN A 52 8.68 -14.32 7.20
CA ASN A 52 9.02 -13.59 8.41
C ASN A 52 8.33 -12.21 8.48
N GLN A 53 8.26 -11.47 7.37
CA GLN A 53 7.50 -10.22 7.28
C GLN A 53 6.03 -10.45 7.61
N ASN A 54 5.41 -11.51 7.08
CA ASN A 54 4.01 -11.86 7.35
C ASN A 54 3.77 -12.16 8.84
N LYS A 55 4.69 -12.89 9.49
CA LYS A 55 4.61 -13.17 10.94
C LYS A 55 4.71 -11.87 11.75
N LYS A 56 5.68 -11.01 11.43
CA LYS A 56 5.87 -9.70 12.08
C LYS A 56 4.64 -8.81 11.91
N GLN A 57 4.07 -8.78 10.70
CA GLN A 57 2.87 -8.01 10.40
C GLN A 57 1.68 -8.49 11.21
N LYS A 58 1.45 -9.80 11.25
CA LYS A 58 0.36 -10.39 12.04
C LYS A 58 0.49 -10.05 13.53
N GLN A 59 1.71 -10.04 14.06
CA GLN A 59 1.97 -9.63 15.44
C GLN A 59 1.67 -8.15 15.67
N ILE A 60 2.15 -7.26 14.79
CA ILE A 60 1.90 -5.81 14.92
C ILE A 60 0.41 -5.50 14.78
N TYR A 61 -0.27 -6.07 13.79
CA TYR A 61 -1.71 -5.91 13.62
C TYR A 61 -2.47 -6.37 14.86
N ASN A 62 -2.12 -7.55 15.41
CA ASN A 62 -2.71 -8.01 16.67
C ASN A 62 -2.44 -7.04 17.81
N ASN A 63 -1.26 -6.44 17.90
CA ASN A 63 -0.96 -5.45 18.94
C ASN A 63 -1.78 -4.17 18.77
N ILE A 64 -2.01 -3.69 17.53
CA ILE A 64 -2.87 -2.53 17.25
C ILE A 64 -4.32 -2.82 17.65
N ILE A 65 -4.84 -3.99 17.25
CA ILE A 65 -6.19 -4.40 17.61
C ILE A 65 -6.32 -4.60 19.12
N LEU A 66 -5.34 -5.24 19.77
CA LEU A 66 -5.32 -5.41 21.21
C LEU A 66 -5.22 -4.06 21.92
N SER A 67 -4.37 -3.12 21.48
CA SER A 67 -4.27 -1.80 22.09
C SER A 67 -5.55 -0.98 21.94
N ASN A 68 -6.29 -1.16 20.85
CA ASN A 68 -7.60 -0.53 20.66
C ASN A 68 -8.69 -1.20 21.50
N ILE A 69 -8.60 -2.51 21.75
CA ILE A 69 -9.51 -3.23 22.66
C ILE A 69 -9.20 -2.90 24.13
N THR A 70 -7.92 -2.71 24.48
CA THR A 70 -7.44 -2.45 25.84
C THR A 70 -7.19 -0.96 26.09
N GLN A 71 -7.74 -0.06 25.28
CA GLN A 71 -7.39 1.36 25.30
C GLN A 71 -7.64 1.93 26.70
N THR A 72 -6.54 2.17 27.42
CA THR A 72 -6.48 2.89 28.68
C THR A 72 -6.74 4.38 28.42
N GLU A 73 -7.38 5.05 29.38
CA GLU A 73 -8.03 6.38 29.41
C GLU A 73 -7.32 7.60 28.77
N THR A 74 -6.10 7.48 28.23
CA THR A 74 -5.34 8.64 27.75
C THR A 74 -5.66 9.00 26.30
N ILE A 75 -6.41 10.08 26.11
CA ILE A 75 -6.68 10.66 24.79
C ILE A 75 -5.42 11.31 24.21
N VAL A 76 -5.02 10.85 23.02
CA VAL A 76 -3.96 11.43 22.19
C VAL A 76 -4.56 11.94 20.88
N LEU A 77 -4.55 13.27 20.71
CA LEU A 77 -5.13 13.99 19.59
C LEU A 77 -4.09 14.26 18.51
N ALA A 78 -4.52 14.14 17.26
CA ALA A 78 -3.94 14.80 16.09
C ALA A 78 -4.99 15.70 15.45
N THR A 79 -4.58 16.62 14.57
CA THR A 79 -5.51 17.52 13.86
C THR A 79 -5.27 17.53 12.36
N SER A 80 -6.32 17.84 11.59
CA SER A 80 -6.26 17.99 10.12
C SER A 80 -7.17 19.13 9.68
N GLY A 81 -6.65 20.04 8.85
CA GLY A 81 -7.45 21.09 8.23
C GLY A 81 -8.00 22.18 9.18
N LEU A 82 -7.54 22.25 10.42
CA LEU A 82 -8.02 23.24 11.39
C LEU A 82 -7.32 24.59 11.23
N ASN A 83 -8.08 25.67 11.38
CA ASN A 83 -7.55 27.04 11.39
C ASN A 83 -6.96 27.44 12.77
N ASN A 84 -6.30 28.61 12.83
CA ASN A 84 -5.63 29.09 14.04
C ASN A 84 -6.58 29.30 15.24
N GLN A 85 -7.82 29.69 15.01
CA GLN A 85 -8.80 29.89 16.07
C GLN A 85 -9.27 28.54 16.64
N GLN A 86 -9.53 27.56 15.76
CA GLN A 86 -9.87 26.19 16.17
C GLN A 86 -8.71 25.56 16.95
N MET A 87 -7.47 25.74 16.49
CA MET A 87 -6.28 25.25 17.19
C MET A 87 -6.10 25.84 18.61
N LYS A 88 -6.58 27.06 18.89
CA LYS A 88 -6.60 27.61 20.25
C LYS A 88 -7.57 26.85 21.15
N GLN A 89 -8.74 26.47 20.65
CA GLN A 89 -9.71 25.67 21.41
C GLN A 89 -9.21 24.25 21.64
N ILE A 90 -8.54 23.64 20.66
CA ILE A 90 -7.85 22.34 20.83
C ILE A 90 -6.86 22.41 22.00
N LYS A 91 -6.02 23.45 22.06
CA LYS A 91 -5.06 23.62 23.17
C LYS A 91 -5.77 23.80 24.52
N LYS A 92 -6.88 24.54 24.55
CA LYS A 92 -7.71 24.68 25.76
C LYS A 92 -8.27 23.32 26.21
N PHE A 93 -8.83 22.55 25.27
CA PHE A 93 -9.35 21.20 25.52
C PHE A 93 -8.26 20.28 26.10
N VAL A 94 -7.09 20.26 25.46
CA VAL A 94 -5.96 19.42 25.88
C VAL A 94 -5.52 19.73 27.31
N LEU A 95 -5.46 21.01 27.68
CA LEU A 95 -5.14 21.43 29.04
C LEU A 95 -6.23 21.08 30.05
N LEU A 96 -7.50 21.31 29.70
CA LEU A 96 -8.64 21.08 30.59
C LEU A 96 -8.83 19.60 30.94
N PHE A 97 -8.66 18.72 29.95
CA PHE A 97 -8.89 17.28 30.10
C PHE A 97 -7.60 16.46 30.19
N ASN A 98 -6.45 17.11 30.42
CA ASN A 98 -5.14 16.45 30.56
C ASN A 98 -4.82 15.45 29.42
N CYS A 99 -5.18 15.82 28.19
CA CYS A 99 -4.94 15.01 27.00
C CYS A 99 -3.54 15.28 26.43
N ARG A 100 -3.14 14.54 25.40
CA ARG A 100 -1.92 14.81 24.63
C ARG A 100 -2.27 15.30 23.23
N LEU A 101 -1.50 16.27 22.73
CA LEU A 101 -1.60 16.74 21.35
C LEU A 101 -0.32 16.41 20.59
N LEU A 102 -0.45 15.70 19.48
CA LEU A 102 0.61 15.45 18.51
C LEU A 102 0.39 16.36 17.29
N LEU A 103 1.38 17.21 17.02
CA LEU A 103 1.39 18.03 15.82
C LEU A 103 2.01 17.21 14.69
N LEU A 104 1.20 16.95 13.66
CA LEU A 104 1.65 16.28 12.44
C LEU A 104 2.29 17.32 11.52
N ASP A 105 3.59 17.22 11.31
CA ASP A 105 4.34 17.94 10.28
C ASP A 105 4.77 17.00 9.14
N ASN A 106 5.39 17.57 8.10
CA ASN A 106 5.86 16.83 6.92
C ASN A 106 6.95 15.78 7.22
N LYS A 107 7.50 15.73 8.43
CA LYS A 107 8.56 14.80 8.85
C LYS A 107 8.09 13.78 9.89
N THR A 108 7.03 14.07 10.64
CA THR A 108 6.41 13.14 11.57
C THR A 108 5.55 12.15 10.81
N THR A 109 5.93 10.88 10.87
CA THR A 109 5.08 9.77 10.43
C THR A 109 3.88 9.67 11.36
N PHE A 110 2.68 9.51 10.78
CA PHE A 110 1.45 9.31 11.55
C PHE A 110 1.62 8.10 12.48
N ASN A 111 1.63 8.34 13.79
CA ASN A 111 2.09 7.38 14.79
C ASN A 111 0.92 6.58 15.39
N HIS A 112 1.11 5.27 15.58
CA HIS A 112 0.17 4.33 16.21
C HIS A 112 -0.30 4.70 17.64
N THR A 113 0.26 5.75 18.24
CA THR A 113 -0.19 6.28 19.53
C THR A 113 -1.37 7.24 19.42
N ILE A 114 -1.70 7.71 18.21
CA ILE A 114 -2.84 8.60 17.98
C ILE A 114 -4.13 7.80 18.20
N THR A 115 -5.02 8.37 18.99
CA THR A 115 -6.32 7.76 19.32
C THR A 115 -7.47 8.48 18.63
N HIS A 116 -7.32 9.79 18.43
CA HIS A 116 -8.34 10.69 17.92
C HIS A 116 -7.72 11.65 16.90
N LEU A 117 -8.31 11.70 15.70
CA LEU A 117 -8.04 12.75 14.72
C LEU A 117 -9.21 13.74 14.74
N ILE A 118 -8.92 15.00 15.03
CA ILE A 118 -9.91 16.08 14.91
C ILE A 118 -9.75 16.76 13.54
N THR A 119 -10.83 16.83 12.78
CA THR A 119 -10.86 17.51 11.50
C THR A 119 -11.94 18.57 11.46
N ASP A 120 -11.74 19.57 10.60
CA ASP A 120 -12.85 20.44 10.23
C ASP A 120 -13.86 19.63 9.41
N GLU A 121 -15.12 19.98 9.57
CA GLU A 121 -16.22 19.44 8.78
C GLU A 121 -16.54 20.38 7.62
N ILE A 122 -17.09 19.83 6.56
CA ILE A 122 -17.62 20.61 5.44
C ILE A 122 -19.10 20.79 5.72
N ASP A 123 -19.53 22.04 5.84
CA ASP A 123 -20.90 22.36 6.24
C ASP A 123 -21.90 21.90 5.16
N HIS A 124 -22.61 20.81 5.47
CA HIS A 124 -23.62 20.22 4.61
C HIS A 124 -24.76 19.64 5.46
N ASN A 125 -25.78 20.46 5.75
CA ASN A 125 -27.08 20.03 6.26
C ASN A 125 -26.99 18.90 7.32
N ASP A 126 -26.29 19.18 8.42
CA ASP A 126 -26.09 18.26 9.56
C ASP A 126 -25.32 16.95 9.29
N SER A 127 -24.71 16.81 8.12
CA SER A 127 -23.86 15.65 7.79
C SER A 127 -22.42 15.86 8.26
N LEU A 128 -21.84 14.87 8.94
CA LEU A 128 -20.46 14.89 9.40
C LEU A 128 -19.51 14.46 8.27
N ILE A 129 -19.23 15.37 7.36
CA ILE A 129 -18.38 15.15 6.18
C ILE A 129 -17.08 15.93 6.37
N CYS A 130 -15.94 15.36 5.99
CA CYS A 130 -14.65 16.07 6.06
C CYS A 130 -13.99 16.24 4.67
N THR A 131 -12.96 17.09 4.61
CA THR A 131 -12.05 17.09 3.46
C THR A 131 -11.15 15.85 3.56
N LEU A 132 -11.05 15.07 2.47
CA LEU A 132 -10.17 13.93 2.46
C LEU A 132 -8.70 14.37 2.41
N THR A 133 -7.95 14.14 3.49
CA THR A 133 -6.51 14.43 3.60
C THR A 133 -5.71 13.16 3.86
N LYS A 134 -4.38 13.22 3.66
CA LYS A 134 -3.48 12.10 4.02
C LYS A 134 -3.63 11.68 5.49
N ASN A 135 -3.81 12.65 6.39
CA ASN A 135 -3.99 12.39 7.82
C ASN A 135 -5.29 11.62 8.09
N VAL A 136 -6.38 11.95 7.38
CA VAL A 136 -7.64 11.20 7.47
C VAL A 136 -7.44 9.76 7.02
N VAL A 137 -6.80 9.53 5.87
CA VAL A 137 -6.54 8.17 5.37
C VAL A 137 -5.69 7.35 6.35
N PHE A 138 -4.63 7.94 6.92
CA PHE A 138 -3.81 7.28 7.93
C PHE A 138 -4.58 6.98 9.23
N ALA A 139 -5.40 7.93 9.71
CA ALA A 139 -6.24 7.72 10.89
C ALA A 139 -7.23 6.57 10.69
N ILE A 140 -7.83 6.46 9.50
CA ILE A 140 -8.70 5.33 9.15
C ILE A 140 -7.88 4.04 9.16
N ALA A 141 -6.70 4.00 8.53
CA ALA A 141 -5.86 2.81 8.52
C ALA A 141 -5.40 2.37 9.92
N GLN A 142 -5.31 3.30 10.88
CA GLN A 142 -4.95 3.05 12.28
C GLN A 142 -6.14 2.83 13.20
N HIS A 143 -7.37 2.79 12.66
CA HIS A 143 -8.59 2.56 13.42
C HIS A 143 -8.88 3.62 14.50
N CYS A 144 -8.39 4.85 14.30
CA CYS A 144 -8.63 5.97 15.22
C CYS A 144 -10.10 6.43 15.16
N PHE A 145 -10.56 7.10 16.21
CA PHE A 145 -11.71 7.99 16.08
C PHE A 145 -11.35 9.15 15.16
N ILE A 146 -12.24 9.48 14.23
CA ILE A 146 -12.11 10.66 13.39
C ILE A 146 -13.34 11.52 13.64
N LEU A 147 -13.14 12.64 14.32
CA LEU A 147 -14.22 13.44 14.86
C LEU A 147 -14.24 14.82 14.21
N SER A 148 -15.45 15.34 14.02
CA SER A 148 -15.65 16.75 13.72
C SER A 148 -15.13 17.61 14.89
N TYR A 149 -14.60 18.79 14.54
CA TYR A 149 -14.27 19.83 15.49
C TYR A 149 -15.44 20.20 16.43
N ARG A 150 -16.71 19.96 16.03
CA ARG A 150 -17.89 20.10 16.90
C ARG A 150 -17.74 19.37 18.24
N TRP A 151 -17.10 18.20 18.25
CA TRP A 151 -16.87 17.43 19.48
C TRP A 151 -16.06 18.21 20.52
N ILE A 152 -15.04 18.93 20.06
CA ILE A 152 -14.17 19.74 20.93
C ILE A 152 -14.97 20.90 21.53
N ILE A 153 -15.82 21.54 20.73
CA ILE A 153 -16.69 22.62 21.20
C ILE A 153 -17.66 22.10 22.26
N GLU A 154 -18.32 20.97 22.00
CA GLU A 154 -19.28 20.41 22.94
C GLU A 154 -18.61 20.05 24.27
N CYS A 155 -17.45 19.37 24.22
CA CYS A 155 -16.73 19.00 25.43
C CYS A 155 -16.35 20.23 26.27
N LEU A 156 -15.90 21.30 25.62
CA LEU A 156 -15.56 22.56 26.29
C LEU A 156 -16.78 23.28 26.87
N GLN A 157 -17.94 23.19 26.21
CA GLN A 157 -19.18 23.81 26.69
C GLN A 157 -19.77 23.05 27.88
N GLN A 158 -19.78 21.72 27.83
CA GLN A 158 -20.30 20.87 28.91
C GLN A 158 -19.28 20.64 30.03
N ASN A 159 -18.02 21.07 29.84
CA ASN A 159 -16.92 20.83 30.77
C ASN A 159 -16.74 19.34 31.12
N THR A 160 -16.97 18.47 30.14
CA THR A 160 -16.83 17.01 30.25
C THR A 160 -16.45 16.42 28.88
N ILE A 161 -15.82 15.25 28.85
CA ILE A 161 -15.62 14.52 27.59
C ILE A 161 -16.95 13.86 27.24
N VAL A 162 -17.60 14.35 26.18
CA VAL A 162 -18.86 13.78 25.68
C VAL A 162 -18.60 12.61 24.74
N ASN A 163 -19.62 11.78 24.50
CA ASN A 163 -19.54 10.62 23.63
C ASN A 163 -19.07 11.00 22.21
N GLU A 164 -17.99 10.37 21.76
CA GLU A 164 -17.33 10.59 20.48
C GLU A 164 -18.21 10.18 19.30
N GLU A 165 -19.02 9.12 19.44
CA GLU A 165 -19.74 8.51 18.32
C GLU A 165 -20.73 9.46 17.64
N GLN A 166 -21.27 10.43 18.37
CA GLN A 166 -22.21 11.44 17.85
C GLN A 166 -21.53 12.47 16.93
N TYR A 167 -20.20 12.53 16.95
CA TYR A 167 -19.39 13.49 16.21
C TYR A 167 -18.42 12.79 15.24
N GLU A 168 -18.55 11.47 15.09
CA GLU A 168 -17.72 10.65 14.20
C GLU A 168 -18.04 10.95 12.73
N ILE A 169 -17.00 11.20 11.94
CA ILE A 169 -17.13 11.52 10.51
C ILE A 169 -17.78 10.35 9.75
N GLU A 170 -18.84 10.66 8.99
CA GLU A 170 -19.62 9.71 8.20
C GLU A 170 -19.05 9.52 6.78
N GLY A 171 -18.35 10.54 6.24
CA GLY A 171 -17.79 10.49 4.90
C GLY A 171 -16.86 11.64 4.55
N ASP A 172 -16.58 11.79 3.26
CA ASP A 172 -15.68 12.81 2.73
C ASP A 172 -16.18 13.45 1.42
N ASN A 173 -15.55 14.54 1.02
CA ASN A 173 -15.90 15.30 -0.19
C ASN A 173 -15.44 14.69 -1.51
N MET A 174 -14.67 13.61 -1.49
CA MET A 174 -13.99 13.05 -2.65
C MET A 174 -14.65 11.76 -3.13
N PHE A 175 -14.94 10.82 -2.24
CA PHE A 175 -15.52 9.53 -2.60
C PHE A 175 -17.02 9.46 -2.34
N SER A 176 -17.46 9.72 -1.11
CA SER A 176 -18.88 9.70 -0.75
C SER A 176 -19.11 10.39 0.58
N THR A 177 -20.23 11.09 0.70
CA THR A 177 -20.62 11.77 1.93
C THR A 177 -21.05 10.83 3.06
N LYS A 178 -21.31 9.54 2.78
CA LYS A 178 -21.84 8.59 3.77
C LYS A 178 -21.34 7.15 3.61
N HIS A 179 -20.05 6.96 3.36
CA HIS A 179 -19.48 5.60 3.28
C HIS A 179 -19.27 4.93 4.66
N ASN A 180 -19.32 5.70 5.76
CA ASN A 180 -19.14 5.25 7.15
C ASN A 180 -17.82 4.49 7.37
N GLY A 181 -16.80 4.87 6.62
CA GLY A 181 -15.49 4.22 6.59
C GLY A 181 -14.71 4.35 7.91
N PRO A 182 -14.62 5.55 8.51
CA PRO A 182 -13.97 5.73 9.82
C PRO A 182 -14.53 4.77 10.88
N ARG A 183 -15.86 4.78 11.06
CA ARG A 183 -16.56 3.89 12.00
C ARG A 183 -16.33 2.41 11.69
N ARG A 184 -16.42 2.03 10.40
CA ARG A 184 -16.20 0.64 9.96
C ARG A 184 -14.79 0.17 10.26
N SER A 185 -13.80 1.04 10.05
CA SER A 185 -12.41 0.76 10.41
C SER A 185 -12.29 0.56 11.91
N ARG A 186 -12.64 1.56 12.72
CA ARG A 186 -12.52 1.54 14.18
C ARG A 186 -13.10 0.28 14.82
N LEU A 187 -14.29 -0.14 14.36
CA LEU A 187 -14.99 -1.32 14.89
C LEU A 187 -14.53 -2.65 14.29
N SER A 188 -13.67 -2.62 13.27
CA SER A 188 -13.21 -3.84 12.60
C SER A 188 -12.28 -4.66 13.50
N LYS A 189 -12.55 -5.97 13.55
CA LYS A 189 -11.71 -6.98 14.21
C LYS A 189 -10.78 -7.69 13.23
N ARG A 190 -10.79 -7.30 11.95
CA ARG A 190 -10.05 -7.95 10.87
C ARG A 190 -9.38 -6.90 9.99
N PRO A 191 -8.19 -7.22 9.44
CA PRO A 191 -7.52 -6.29 8.54
C PRO A 191 -8.34 -6.15 7.27
N LEU A 192 -8.30 -4.95 6.68
CA LEU A 192 -8.93 -4.66 5.40
C LEU A 192 -8.38 -5.55 4.29
N LEU A 193 -7.05 -5.59 4.19
CA LEU A 193 -6.31 -6.45 3.29
C LEU A 193 -6.06 -7.80 3.98
N PRO A 194 -6.55 -8.92 3.42
CA PRO A 194 -6.24 -10.24 3.95
C PRO A 194 -4.73 -10.50 3.99
N LEU A 195 -4.26 -11.28 4.98
CA LEU A 195 -2.85 -11.57 5.33
C LEU A 195 -1.96 -12.20 4.23
N ASN A 196 -2.34 -12.15 2.97
CA ASN A 196 -1.57 -12.62 1.82
C ASN A 196 -1.79 -11.76 0.57
N HIS A 197 -2.28 -10.54 0.73
CA HIS A 197 -2.31 -9.54 -0.33
C HIS A 197 -0.95 -8.87 -0.36
N PHE A 198 -0.20 -9.10 -1.44
CA PHE A 198 1.10 -8.48 -1.63
C PHE A 198 0.91 -7.19 -2.40
N ILE A 199 1.41 -6.09 -1.84
CA ILE A 199 1.34 -4.78 -2.46
C ILE A 199 2.75 -4.38 -2.87
N MET A 200 2.92 -4.20 -4.17
CA MET A 200 4.10 -3.59 -4.75
C MET A 200 3.72 -2.19 -5.18
N ILE A 201 4.63 -1.24 -5.01
CA ILE A 201 4.35 0.15 -5.38
C ILE A 201 5.44 0.59 -6.32
N LYS A 202 5.00 1.05 -7.49
CA LYS A 202 5.86 1.59 -8.50
C LYS A 202 5.18 2.76 -9.18
N GLY A 203 5.53 3.95 -8.73
CA GLY A 203 5.33 5.11 -9.56
C GLY A 203 6.30 6.25 -9.30
N GLY A 204 6.05 7.33 -10.04
CA GLY A 204 6.73 8.61 -9.92
C GLY A 204 6.60 9.25 -8.53
N SER A 205 6.96 10.52 -8.41
CA SER A 205 7.06 11.20 -7.11
C SER A 205 5.71 11.55 -6.46
N ARG A 206 4.57 11.37 -7.15
CA ARG A 206 3.24 11.77 -6.67
C ARG A 206 2.16 10.76 -7.07
N HIS A 207 1.53 10.17 -6.07
CA HIS A 207 0.34 9.34 -6.22
C HIS A 207 -0.93 10.15 -5.97
N PHE A 208 -2.11 9.53 -6.11
CA PHE A 208 -3.38 10.12 -5.69
C PHE A 208 -3.26 10.71 -4.26
N LEU A 209 -3.82 11.90 -4.02
CA LEU A 209 -3.65 12.68 -2.77
C LEU A 209 -2.19 13.01 -2.39
N ASP A 210 -1.27 13.08 -3.36
CA ASP A 210 0.15 13.40 -3.17
C ASP A 210 0.83 12.50 -2.12
N PHE A 211 0.44 11.22 -2.11
CA PHE A 211 1.16 10.20 -1.35
C PHE A 211 2.50 9.86 -2.02
N THR A 212 3.49 9.59 -1.20
CA THR A 212 4.77 9.01 -1.62
C THR A 212 4.71 7.48 -1.61
N ASN A 213 5.64 6.83 -2.31
CA ASN A 213 5.80 5.38 -2.28
C ASN A 213 5.94 4.82 -0.84
N SER A 214 6.64 5.54 0.04
CA SER A 214 6.83 5.14 1.44
C SER A 214 5.51 5.18 2.21
N GLU A 215 4.77 6.29 2.10
CA GLU A 215 3.50 6.46 2.81
C GLU A 215 2.46 5.44 2.32
N LEU A 216 2.39 5.16 1.01
CA LEU A 216 1.54 4.09 0.48
C LEU A 216 1.97 2.71 1.00
N GLY A 217 3.27 2.48 1.19
CA GLY A 217 3.81 1.26 1.80
C GLY A 217 3.34 1.11 3.25
N ASP A 218 3.38 2.20 4.02
CA ASP A 218 2.87 2.26 5.39
C ASP A 218 1.35 2.01 5.42
N LEU A 219 0.58 2.60 4.51
CA LEU A 219 -0.86 2.37 4.39
C LEU A 219 -1.19 0.91 4.04
N ALA A 220 -0.49 0.33 3.07
CA ALA A 220 -0.65 -1.09 2.72
C ALA A 220 -0.37 -1.98 3.92
N TRP A 221 0.68 -1.66 4.69
CA TRP A 221 1.04 -2.37 5.90
C TRP A 221 -0.03 -2.27 6.99
N LEU A 222 -0.51 -1.05 7.29
CA LEU A 222 -1.54 -0.78 8.29
C LEU A 222 -2.88 -1.45 7.92
N ALA A 223 -3.23 -1.45 6.63
CA ALA A 223 -4.41 -2.14 6.12
C ALA A 223 -4.30 -3.67 6.20
N GLY A 224 -3.13 -4.24 6.51
CA GLY A 224 -2.88 -5.68 6.68
C GLY A 224 -2.28 -6.40 5.47
N GLY A 225 -1.88 -5.65 4.44
CA GLY A 225 -1.21 -6.16 3.24
C GLY A 225 0.32 -6.13 3.35
N ILE A 226 0.99 -6.98 2.59
CA ILE A 226 2.44 -7.15 2.68
C ILE A 226 3.09 -6.25 1.64
N TYR A 227 3.72 -5.16 2.09
CA TYR A 227 4.48 -4.29 1.21
C TYR A 227 5.80 -4.94 0.76
N ILE A 228 6.01 -5.03 -0.54
CA ILE A 228 7.25 -5.53 -1.16
C ILE A 228 7.96 -4.38 -1.87
N GLU A 229 9.14 -4.04 -1.39
CA GLU A 229 10.05 -3.12 -2.07
C GLU A 229 10.46 -3.66 -3.45
N GLN A 230 10.47 -2.78 -4.47
CA GLN A 230 10.64 -3.12 -5.89
C GLN A 230 11.83 -4.04 -6.21
N ASN A 231 12.94 -3.91 -5.48
CA ASN A 231 14.16 -4.70 -5.72
C ASN A 231 14.08 -6.15 -5.22
N ARG A 232 12.98 -6.53 -4.56
CA ARG A 232 12.77 -7.85 -3.97
C ARG A 232 11.70 -8.66 -4.70
N PHE A 233 11.51 -8.41 -5.99
CA PHE A 233 10.58 -9.18 -6.82
C PHE A 233 10.88 -10.68 -6.70
N PRO A 234 9.98 -11.50 -6.13
CA PRO A 234 10.17 -12.93 -6.05
C PRO A 234 10.20 -13.53 -7.47
N ASN A 235 11.10 -14.47 -7.73
CA ASN A 235 11.05 -15.26 -8.97
C ASN A 235 10.04 -16.41 -8.88
N THR A 236 9.39 -16.57 -7.74
CA THR A 236 8.32 -17.52 -7.51
C THR A 236 7.00 -16.97 -8.06
N VAL A 237 6.17 -17.86 -8.61
CA VAL A 237 4.76 -17.56 -8.94
C VAL A 237 4.10 -17.14 -7.63
N PHE A 238 3.48 -15.96 -7.60
CA PHE A 238 2.78 -15.52 -6.41
C PHE A 238 1.62 -16.49 -6.16
N PRO A 239 1.55 -17.15 -4.99
CA PRO A 239 0.50 -18.13 -4.74
C PRO A 239 -0.90 -17.50 -4.64
N ARG A 240 -1.01 -16.15 -4.58
CA ARG A 240 -2.22 -15.35 -4.28
C ARG A 240 -2.16 -13.96 -4.93
N GLN A 241 -3.22 -13.16 -4.75
CA GLN A 241 -3.38 -11.81 -5.31
C GLN A 241 -2.19 -10.88 -4.96
N CYS A 242 -1.42 -10.51 -5.97
CA CYS A 242 -0.33 -9.53 -5.90
C CYS A 242 -0.72 -8.33 -6.76
N PHE A 243 -0.67 -7.14 -6.17
CA PHE A 243 -1.05 -5.89 -6.81
C PHE A 243 0.18 -5.01 -6.98
N LEU A 244 0.39 -4.51 -8.20
CA LEU A 244 1.34 -3.45 -8.47
C LEU A 244 0.56 -2.14 -8.58
N LEU A 245 0.77 -1.25 -7.63
CA LEU A 245 0.25 0.12 -7.69
C LEU A 245 1.13 0.93 -8.63
N ILE A 246 0.53 1.43 -9.71
CA ILE A 246 1.19 2.26 -10.72
C ILE A 246 0.36 3.50 -11.02
N GLU A 247 0.99 4.55 -11.54
CA GLU A 247 0.29 5.70 -12.11
C GLU A 247 0.36 5.67 -13.64
N ASP A 248 -0.54 6.38 -14.29
CA ASP A 248 -0.67 6.39 -15.76
C ASP A 248 0.64 6.82 -16.45
N GLU A 249 1.44 7.68 -15.82
CA GLU A 249 2.73 8.12 -16.35
C GLU A 249 3.80 7.01 -16.43
N ASP A 250 3.69 6.00 -15.57
CA ASP A 250 4.65 4.90 -15.42
C ASP A 250 4.39 3.74 -16.39
N VAL A 251 3.19 3.69 -16.98
CA VAL A 251 2.74 2.69 -17.95
C VAL A 251 3.62 2.67 -19.22
N ARG A 252 4.38 3.74 -19.49
CA ARG A 252 5.21 3.88 -20.70
C ARG A 252 6.39 2.89 -20.78
N ASN A 253 6.78 2.20 -19.70
CA ASN A 253 7.90 1.24 -19.70
C ASN A 253 7.48 -0.23 -19.98
N LYS A 254 7.11 -0.52 -21.23
CA LYS A 254 6.51 -1.81 -21.70
C LYS A 254 7.32 -3.08 -21.35
N ASN A 255 8.65 -3.02 -21.28
CA ASN A 255 9.50 -4.21 -21.04
C ASN A 255 9.43 -4.76 -19.61
N MET A 256 9.10 -3.90 -18.63
CA MET A 256 8.92 -4.33 -17.26
C MET A 256 7.58 -5.05 -17.07
N PHE A 257 6.52 -4.59 -17.73
CA PHE A 257 5.16 -5.07 -17.54
C PHE A 257 4.95 -6.50 -18.01
N HIS A 258 5.58 -6.92 -19.12
CA HIS A 258 5.53 -8.30 -19.61
C HIS A 258 5.97 -9.32 -18.53
N ARG A 259 7.11 -9.07 -17.87
CA ARG A 259 7.62 -9.95 -16.80
C ARG A 259 6.73 -10.00 -15.56
N CYS A 260 5.89 -8.98 -15.36
CA CYS A 260 4.96 -8.90 -14.24
C CYS A 260 3.64 -9.62 -14.57
N ILE A 261 3.14 -9.50 -15.80
CA ILE A 261 1.97 -10.26 -16.28
C ILE A 261 2.21 -11.76 -16.21
N ASP A 262 3.36 -12.23 -16.69
CA ASP A 262 3.71 -13.66 -16.70
C ASP A 262 3.72 -14.27 -15.29
N LYS A 263 3.81 -13.42 -14.26
CA LYS A 263 3.80 -13.80 -12.84
C LYS A 263 2.45 -13.59 -12.15
N GLY A 264 1.42 -13.19 -12.89
CA GLY A 264 0.05 -13.02 -12.41
C GLY A 264 -0.20 -11.74 -11.60
N LEU A 265 0.63 -10.69 -11.78
CA LEU A 265 0.39 -9.40 -11.13
C LEU A 265 -0.79 -8.68 -11.77
N LYS A 266 -1.56 -8.02 -10.91
CA LYS A 266 -2.61 -7.08 -11.33
C LYS A 266 -2.10 -5.66 -11.16
N PHE A 267 -2.28 -4.82 -12.17
CA PHE A 267 -1.87 -3.42 -12.13
C PHE A 267 -3.06 -2.57 -11.75
N LEU A 268 -2.90 -1.75 -10.72
CA LEU A 268 -3.97 -0.89 -10.22
C LEU A 268 -3.43 0.52 -10.01
N ARG A 269 -4.27 1.54 -10.15
CA ARG A 269 -3.96 2.89 -9.65
C ARG A 269 -3.83 2.90 -8.13
N SER A 270 -2.98 3.78 -7.59
CA SER A 270 -2.84 3.92 -6.13
C SER A 270 -4.16 4.30 -5.44
N GLU A 271 -5.05 5.00 -6.14
CA GLU A 271 -6.39 5.36 -5.70
C GLU A 271 -7.19 4.13 -5.22
N TRP A 272 -6.97 2.94 -5.80
CA TRP A 272 -7.62 1.71 -5.35
C TRP A 272 -7.34 1.40 -3.88
N LEU A 273 -6.07 1.51 -3.46
CA LEU A 273 -5.66 1.24 -2.08
C LEU A 273 -6.26 2.31 -1.16
N ILE A 274 -6.15 3.58 -1.57
CA ILE A 274 -6.62 4.71 -0.79
C ILE A 274 -8.13 4.63 -0.59
N ARG A 275 -8.91 4.44 -1.66
CA ARG A 275 -10.36 4.27 -1.57
C ARG A 275 -10.74 3.06 -0.72
N SER A 276 -10.02 1.94 -0.88
CA SER A 276 -10.29 0.74 -0.08
C SER A 276 -10.13 1.02 1.41
N ILE A 277 -9.11 1.81 1.79
CA ILE A 277 -8.87 2.24 3.17
C ILE A 277 -9.96 3.20 3.62
N VAL A 278 -10.26 4.23 2.83
CA VAL A 278 -11.21 5.28 3.19
C VAL A 278 -12.61 4.75 3.44
N GLU A 279 -13.10 3.83 2.60
CA GLU A 279 -14.39 3.17 2.81
C GLU A 279 -14.30 1.98 3.81
N TYR A 280 -13.07 1.63 4.21
CA TYR A 280 -12.67 0.42 4.91
C TYR A 280 -13.31 -0.85 4.31
N ARG A 281 -13.31 -0.91 2.98
CA ARG A 281 -13.89 -1.97 2.16
C ARG A 281 -13.08 -2.11 0.89
N MET A 282 -12.76 -3.33 0.50
CA MET A 282 -12.04 -3.60 -0.75
C MET A 282 -12.79 -3.02 -1.96
N ALA A 283 -12.20 -2.04 -2.61
CA ALA A 283 -12.74 -1.44 -3.82
C ALA A 283 -12.65 -2.43 -5.00
N SER A 284 -13.55 -2.28 -5.97
CA SER A 284 -13.54 -3.13 -7.18
C SER A 284 -12.26 -2.94 -7.97
N ILE A 285 -11.53 -4.02 -8.20
CA ILE A 285 -10.29 -3.99 -8.99
C ILE A 285 -10.53 -3.57 -10.45
N VAL A 286 -11.74 -3.78 -10.98
CA VAL A 286 -12.07 -3.51 -12.39
C VAL A 286 -12.04 -2.01 -12.68
N GLN A 287 -12.53 -1.19 -11.74
CA GLN A 287 -12.58 0.27 -11.90
C GLN A 287 -11.18 0.92 -11.89
N TYR A 288 -10.22 0.26 -11.26
CA TYR A 288 -8.88 0.79 -11.02
C TYR A 288 -7.80 0.07 -11.80
N HIS A 289 -8.17 -0.88 -12.64
CA HIS A 289 -7.23 -1.63 -13.46
C HIS A 289 -6.52 -0.70 -14.43
N CYS A 290 -5.20 -0.73 -14.39
CA CYS A 290 -4.37 -0.15 -15.44
C CYS A 290 -4.03 -1.27 -16.40
N ASP A 291 -4.39 -1.15 -17.67
CA ASP A 291 -3.83 -2.04 -18.68
C ASP A 291 -2.55 -1.42 -19.23
N PRO A 292 -1.36 -1.98 -18.93
CA PRO A 292 -0.12 -1.43 -19.42
C PRO A 292 0.08 -1.57 -20.94
N PHE A 293 -0.82 -2.28 -21.62
CA PHE A 293 -0.81 -2.53 -23.06
C PHE A 293 -1.90 -1.77 -23.81
N ASP A 294 -2.88 -1.21 -23.10
CA ASP A 294 -3.97 -0.42 -23.67
C ASP A 294 -3.51 1.04 -23.85
N THR A 295 -2.48 1.24 -24.68
CA THR A 295 -2.18 2.56 -25.23
C THR A 295 -3.13 2.81 -26.40
N ILE A 296 -4.40 3.09 -26.10
CA ILE A 296 -5.24 3.80 -27.05
C ILE A 296 -4.93 5.29 -26.86
N ASP A 297 -4.40 5.86 -27.93
CA ASP A 297 -4.25 7.27 -28.19
C ASP A 297 -5.58 7.99 -27.92
N ARG A 298 -5.80 8.46 -26.68
CA ARG A 298 -6.89 9.39 -26.36
C ARG A 298 -6.33 10.80 -26.42
N SER A 299 -5.88 11.17 -27.61
CA SER A 299 -5.76 12.57 -28.02
C SER A 299 -7.09 12.98 -28.65
N GLU A 300 -7.94 13.63 -27.85
CA GLU A 300 -8.89 14.63 -28.32
C GLU A 300 -8.40 16.00 -27.86
#